data_AF-A0A5E4J606-F1
#
_entry.id   AF-A0A5E4J606-F1
#
_cell.length_a   1.000
_cell.length_b   1.000
_cell.length_c   1.000
_cell.angle_alpha   90.00
_cell.angle_beta   90.00
_cell.angle_gamma   90.00
#
_symmetry.space_group_name_H-M   'P 1'
#
loop_
_entity.id
_entity.type
_entity.pdbx_description
1 polymer ?
#
loop_
_entity_poly.entity_id
_entity_poly.type
_entity_poly.pdbx_seq_one_letter_code
_entity_poly.pdbx_strand_id
1 'polypeptide(L)'
;MDLKRLDRMLQAAHRSSIEVKDGYDFYVLALKEFNKENLSEAYLYSDRAKYELTSAINEAKIKIKGSRFHSLRTLSYFFKLYGLYAVLYATLAVFLFSFLIWKYAEVSILGVPLWASFFAGLGSSAQILTGVADDLRRYGLASRYKRLWYTAIPLLAMVFGYMVYLLLGSDLVGAGGNMHSKSFTVMFVCFLTGFLTKWLINRLSRLSRDI
;
A
#
# COMPACT_ATOMS: atom_id res chain seq x y z
N MET A 1 -10.57 17.45 15.32
CA MET A 1 -10.47 16.17 16.06
C MET A 1 -10.64 15.03 15.05
N ASP A 2 -9.67 14.13 14.93
CA ASP A 2 -9.68 13.09 13.89
C ASP A 2 -10.03 11.71 14.48
N LEU A 3 -11.31 11.53 14.83
CA LEU A 3 -11.85 10.29 15.42
C LEU A 3 -11.56 9.05 14.56
N LYS A 4 -11.58 9.21 13.22
CA LYS A 4 -11.26 8.14 12.28
C LYS A 4 -9.82 7.66 12.41
N ARG A 5 -8.89 8.56 12.74
CA ARG A 5 -7.49 8.22 12.98
C ARG A 5 -7.33 7.41 14.26
N LEU A 6 -8.02 7.81 15.32
CA LEU A 6 -8.00 7.12 16.62
C LEU A 6 -8.59 5.70 16.51
N ASP A 7 -9.74 5.53 15.86
CA ASP A 7 -10.33 4.21 15.60
C ASP A 7 -9.35 3.27 14.91
N ARG A 8 -8.67 3.75 13.86
CA ARG A 8 -7.67 2.93 13.14
C ARG A 8 -6.46 2.55 14.00
N MET A 9 -6.01 3.44 14.88
CA MET A 9 -4.94 3.14 15.83
C MET A 9 -5.39 2.04 16.82
N LEU A 10 -6.59 2.15 17.37
CA LEU A 10 -7.18 1.15 18.26
C LEU A 10 -7.35 -0.20 17.55
N GLN A 11 -7.86 -0.21 16.31
CA GLN A 11 -7.99 -1.42 15.49
C GLN A 11 -6.63 -2.07 15.20
N ALA A 12 -5.61 -1.27 14.89
CA ALA A 12 -4.26 -1.77 14.63
C ALA A 12 -3.61 -2.38 15.87
N ALA A 13 -3.85 -1.78 17.05
CA ALA A 13 -3.38 -2.30 18.33
C ALA A 13 -4.09 -3.61 18.69
N HIS A 14 -5.42 -3.65 18.58
CA HIS A 14 -6.21 -4.85 18.83
C HIS A 14 -5.81 -6.02 17.91
N ARG A 15 -5.65 -5.77 16.61
CA ARG A 15 -5.17 -6.77 15.63
C ARG A 15 -3.75 -7.26 15.91
N SER A 16 -2.98 -6.56 16.73
CA SER A 16 -1.62 -6.93 17.12
C SER A 16 -1.57 -7.57 18.51
N SER A 17 -2.74 -7.99 19.02
CA SER A 17 -2.90 -8.64 20.33
C SER A 17 -2.44 -7.76 21.50
N ILE A 18 -2.63 -6.45 21.37
CA ILE A 18 -2.53 -5.48 22.46
C ILE A 18 -3.94 -5.29 23.02
N GLU A 19 -4.09 -5.36 24.34
CA GLU A 19 -5.38 -5.11 25.00
C GLU A 19 -5.69 -3.61 24.96
N VAL A 20 -6.84 -3.24 24.41
CA VAL A 20 -7.21 -1.82 24.19
C VAL A 20 -8.67 -1.55 24.56
N LYS A 21 -9.26 -2.41 25.38
CA LYS A 21 -10.69 -2.37 25.73
C LYS A 21 -11.08 -1.00 26.30
N ASP A 22 -10.33 -0.52 27.29
CA ASP A 22 -10.59 0.77 27.93
C ASP A 22 -10.44 1.94 26.94
N GLY A 23 -9.44 1.87 26.06
CA GLY A 23 -9.27 2.86 24.99
C GLY A 23 -10.43 2.87 23.99
N TYR A 24 -11.02 1.71 23.69
CA TYR A 24 -12.22 1.60 22.85
C TYR A 24 -13.46 2.18 23.52
N ASP A 25 -13.64 1.92 24.81
CA ASP A 25 -14.79 2.42 25.57
C ASP A 25 -14.77 3.96 25.61
N PHE A 26 -13.62 4.58 25.86
CA PHE A 26 -13.48 6.03 25.77
C PHE A 26 -13.64 6.58 24.35
N TYR A 27 -13.23 5.85 23.32
CA TYR A 27 -13.49 6.24 21.93
C TYR A 27 -14.99 6.26 21.60
N VAL A 28 -15.75 5.27 22.06
CA VAL A 28 -17.21 5.22 21.86
C VAL A 28 -17.90 6.37 22.60
N LEU A 29 -17.46 6.71 23.81
CA LEU A 29 -17.94 7.89 24.54
C LEU A 29 -17.63 9.18 23.77
N ALA A 30 -16.41 9.33 23.26
CA ALA A 30 -16.02 10.47 22.44
C ALA A 30 -16.89 10.59 21.17
N LEU A 31 -17.24 9.48 20.52
CA LEU A 31 -18.13 9.45 19.36
C LEU A 31 -19.56 9.88 19.72
N LYS A 32 -20.07 9.41 20.86
CA LYS A 32 -21.41 9.77 21.36
C LYS A 32 -21.50 11.28 21.64
N GLU A 33 -20.53 11.84 22.35
CA GLU A 33 -20.51 13.27 22.66
C GLU A 33 -20.26 14.15 21.43
N PHE A 34 -19.45 13.66 20.48
CA PHE A 34 -19.28 14.34 19.19
C PHE A 34 -20.59 14.42 18.40
N ASN A 35 -21.39 13.35 18.38
CA ASN A 35 -22.70 13.33 17.71
C ASN A 35 -23.75 14.22 18.41
N LYS A 36 -23.55 14.54 19.69
CA LYS A 36 -24.38 15.50 20.45
C LYS A 36 -23.91 16.95 20.30
N GLU A 37 -22.92 17.22 19.45
CA GLU A 37 -22.28 18.53 19.27
C GLU A 37 -21.53 19.05 20.51
N ASN A 38 -21.31 18.22 21.54
CA ASN A 38 -20.55 18.58 22.73
C ASN A 38 -19.04 18.39 22.50
N LEU A 39 -18.42 19.36 21.83
CA LEU A 39 -17.04 19.27 21.35
C LEU A 39 -15.99 19.21 22.47
N SER A 40 -16.23 19.85 23.61
CA SER A 40 -15.29 19.90 24.74
C SER A 40 -15.15 18.52 25.39
N GLU A 41 -16.27 17.88 25.72
CA GLU A 41 -16.27 16.53 26.29
C GLU A 41 -15.78 15.49 25.28
N ALA A 42 -16.19 15.60 24.01
CA ALA A 42 -15.68 14.73 22.96
C ALA A 42 -14.15 14.77 22.86
N TYR A 43 -13.55 15.97 22.97
CA TYR A 43 -12.10 16.13 22.96
C TYR A 43 -11.44 15.48 24.17
N LEU A 44 -12.01 15.66 25.37
CA LEU A 44 -11.49 15.09 26.61
C LEU A 44 -11.50 13.55 26.59
N TYR A 45 -12.61 12.94 26.15
CA TYR A 45 -12.69 11.49 25.98
C TYR A 45 -11.74 10.99 24.88
N SER A 46 -11.57 11.74 23.80
CA SER A 46 -10.60 11.39 22.75
C SER A 46 -9.16 11.44 23.25
N ASP A 47 -8.81 12.37 24.12
CA ASP A 47 -7.45 12.47 24.66
C ASP A 47 -7.20 11.32 25.66
N ARG A 48 -8.19 11.02 26.50
CA ARG A 48 -8.15 9.87 27.40
C ARG A 48 -7.99 8.54 26.65
N ALA A 49 -8.73 8.35 25.55
CA ALA A 49 -8.58 7.17 24.70
C ALA A 49 -7.15 7.03 24.11
N LYS A 50 -6.50 8.15 23.74
CA LYS A 50 -5.10 8.14 23.28
C LYS A 50 -4.11 7.82 24.40
N TYR A 51 -4.37 8.33 25.59
CA TYR A 51 -3.57 8.04 26.78
C TYR A 51 -3.60 6.54 27.08
N GLU A 52 -4.79 5.94 27.15
CA GLU A 52 -4.96 4.50 27.39
C GLU A 52 -4.29 3.65 26.31
N LEU A 53 -4.45 4.02 25.03
CA LEU A 53 -3.76 3.37 23.93
C LEU A 53 -2.22 3.42 24.11
N THR A 54 -1.69 4.56 24.51
CA THR A 54 -0.24 4.74 24.72
C THR A 54 0.25 3.94 25.91
N SER A 55 -0.55 3.85 26.98
CA SER A 55 -0.30 3.01 28.14
C SER A 55 -0.23 1.53 27.74
N ALA A 56 -1.26 1.03 27.06
CA ALA A 56 -1.32 -0.36 26.59
C ALA A 56 -0.15 -0.74 25.66
N ILE A 57 0.26 0.17 24.75
CA ILE A 57 1.44 -0.04 23.90
C ILE A 57 2.73 -0.13 24.74
N ASN A 58 2.84 0.68 25.79
CA ASN A 58 4.00 0.69 26.67
C ASN A 58 4.06 -0.53 27.59
N GLU A 59 2.91 -1.04 28.03
CA GLU A 59 2.81 -2.29 28.80
C GLU A 59 3.15 -3.52 27.93
N ALA A 60 2.79 -3.48 26.65
CA ALA A 60 3.14 -4.52 25.69
C ALA A 60 4.65 -4.60 25.38
N LYS A 61 5.50 -3.68 25.86
CA LYS A 61 6.96 -3.72 25.68
C LYS A 61 7.62 -4.72 26.64
N ILE A 62 8.68 -5.39 26.19
CA ILE A 62 9.44 -6.33 27.01
C ILE A 62 10.39 -5.52 27.90
N LYS A 63 10.41 -5.78 29.21
CA LYS A 63 11.37 -5.19 30.15
C LYS A 63 12.54 -6.16 30.34
N ILE A 64 13.75 -5.76 29.91
CA ILE A 64 15.00 -6.49 30.19
C ILE A 64 15.94 -5.56 30.94
N LYS A 65 16.35 -5.95 32.15
CA LYS A 65 17.33 -5.21 32.98
C LYS A 65 17.06 -3.68 33.04
N GLY A 66 15.81 -3.29 33.31
CA GLY A 66 15.40 -1.88 33.43
C GLY A 66 15.15 -1.14 32.11
N SER A 67 15.55 -1.71 30.97
CA SER A 67 15.28 -1.14 29.63
C SER A 67 14.00 -1.72 29.01
N ARG A 68 13.22 -0.87 28.33
CA ARG A 68 11.97 -1.25 27.66
C ARG A 68 12.22 -1.47 26.16
N PHE A 69 12.19 -2.71 25.72
CA PHE A 69 12.32 -3.08 24.32
C PHE A 69 10.96 -3.29 23.64
N HIS A 70 10.90 -3.00 22.34
CA HIS A 70 9.73 -3.29 21.53
C HIS A 70 9.50 -4.80 21.42
N SER A 71 8.35 -5.28 21.91
CA SER A 71 7.92 -6.66 21.69
C SER A 71 7.49 -6.90 20.24
N LEU A 72 7.41 -8.16 19.83
CA LEU A 72 6.83 -8.57 18.53
C LEU A 72 5.42 -7.99 18.31
N ARG A 73 4.63 -7.83 19.38
CA ARG A 73 3.28 -7.23 19.33
C ARG A 73 3.35 -5.74 19.00
N THR A 74 4.23 -5.00 19.68
CA THR A 74 4.43 -3.56 19.40
C THR A 74 5.05 -3.31 18.02
N LEU A 75 5.94 -4.20 17.56
CA LEU A 75 6.52 -4.12 16.21
C LEU A 75 5.45 -4.42 15.13
N SER A 76 4.63 -5.43 15.34
CA SER A 76 3.46 -5.73 14.48
C SER A 76 2.48 -4.56 14.41
N TYR A 77 2.25 -3.87 15.52
CA TYR A 77 1.44 -2.65 15.57
C TYR A 77 2.02 -1.55 14.67
N PHE A 78 3.30 -1.21 14.83
CA PHE A 78 3.94 -0.17 14.00
C PHE A 78 3.96 -0.53 12.52
N PHE A 79 4.24 -1.80 12.20
CA PHE A 79 4.22 -2.25 10.81
C PHE A 79 2.82 -2.15 10.17
N LYS A 80 1.75 -2.38 10.93
CA LYS A 80 0.37 -2.21 10.46
C LYS A 80 -0.02 -0.73 10.36
N LEU A 81 0.39 0.08 11.34
CA LEU A 81 0.03 1.50 11.41
C LEU A 81 0.68 2.31 10.28
N TYR A 82 1.97 2.12 10.04
CA TYR A 82 2.70 2.86 9.01
C TYR A 82 2.79 2.14 7.67
N GLY A 83 2.30 0.90 7.58
CA GLY A 83 2.32 0.14 6.34
C GLY A 83 3.71 -0.33 5.93
N LEU A 84 4.63 -0.57 6.88
CA LEU A 84 6.00 -1.05 6.57
C LEU A 84 6.00 -2.35 5.78
N TYR A 85 4.98 -3.21 5.94
CA TYR A 85 4.82 -4.40 5.10
C TYR A 85 4.76 -4.05 3.61
N ALA A 86 4.02 -3.01 3.23
CA ALA A 86 3.90 -2.58 1.84
C ALA A 86 5.23 -2.08 1.29
N VAL A 87 5.97 -1.33 2.11
CA VAL A 87 7.31 -0.83 1.76
C VAL A 87 8.26 -2.00 1.53
N LEU A 88 8.31 -2.97 2.46
CA LEU A 88 9.16 -4.15 2.31
C LEU A 88 8.81 -4.95 1.05
N TYR A 89 7.52 -5.20 0.80
CA TYR A 89 7.10 -5.91 -0.42
C TYR A 89 7.46 -5.16 -1.69
N ALA A 90 7.24 -3.84 -1.74
CA ALA A 90 7.59 -3.06 -2.91
C ALA A 90 9.10 -3.00 -3.14
N THR A 91 9.90 -2.85 -2.09
CA THR A 91 11.36 -2.88 -2.20
C THR A 91 11.86 -4.24 -2.69
N LEU A 92 11.35 -5.33 -2.13
CA LEU A 92 11.67 -6.69 -2.61
C LEU A 92 11.25 -6.90 -4.06
N ALA A 93 10.08 -6.39 -4.46
CA ALA A 93 9.62 -6.44 -5.83
C ALA A 93 10.52 -5.64 -6.78
N VAL A 94 11.00 -4.46 -6.38
CA VAL A 94 11.97 -3.68 -7.16
C VAL A 94 13.24 -4.49 -7.37
N PHE A 95 13.79 -5.11 -6.33
CA PHE A 95 14.97 -5.97 -6.46
C PHE A 95 14.71 -7.16 -7.41
N LEU A 96 13.57 -7.84 -7.23
CA LEU A 96 13.17 -8.97 -8.06
C LEU A 96 13.05 -8.58 -9.54
N PHE A 97 12.29 -7.53 -9.86
CA PHE A 97 12.10 -7.11 -11.25
C PHE A 97 13.38 -6.54 -11.86
N SER A 98 14.20 -5.83 -11.10
CA SER A 98 15.52 -5.37 -11.57
C SER A 98 16.41 -6.56 -11.92
N PHE A 99 16.43 -7.59 -11.07
CA PHE A 99 17.15 -8.83 -11.33
C PHE A 99 16.61 -9.58 -12.55
N LEU A 100 15.28 -9.68 -12.70
CA LEU A 100 14.65 -10.32 -13.86
C LEU A 100 14.95 -9.59 -15.17
N ILE A 101 14.94 -8.25 -15.16
CA ILE A 101 15.33 -7.44 -16.33
C ILE A 101 16.79 -7.71 -16.67
N TRP A 102 17.69 -7.66 -15.69
CA TRP A 102 19.11 -7.90 -15.94
C TRP A 102 19.39 -9.29 -16.51
N LYS A 103 18.70 -10.33 -16.02
CA LYS A 103 18.93 -11.72 -16.43
C LYS A 103 18.20 -12.14 -17.71
N TYR A 104 17.01 -11.60 -17.96
CA TYR A 104 16.11 -12.08 -19.03
C TYR A 104 15.70 -10.96 -20.00
N ALA A 105 16.51 -9.90 -20.14
CA ALA A 105 16.23 -8.81 -21.08
C ALA A 105 16.04 -9.27 -22.54
N GLU A 106 16.82 -10.27 -22.97
CA GLU A 106 16.81 -10.73 -24.37
C GLU A 106 15.77 -11.81 -24.66
N VAL A 107 15.13 -12.36 -23.62
CA VAL A 107 14.15 -13.43 -23.77
C VAL A 107 12.81 -12.84 -24.23
N SER A 108 12.20 -13.48 -25.22
CA SER A 108 10.88 -13.12 -25.73
C SER A 108 9.94 -14.32 -25.76
N ILE A 109 8.65 -14.05 -25.57
CA ILE A 109 7.57 -15.03 -25.66
C ILE A 109 6.54 -14.50 -26.67
N LEU A 110 6.30 -15.26 -27.74
CA LEU A 110 5.42 -14.86 -28.85
C LEU A 110 5.80 -13.48 -29.46
N GLY A 111 7.10 -13.22 -29.58
CA GLY A 111 7.63 -11.96 -30.13
C GLY A 111 7.58 -10.77 -29.16
N VAL A 112 7.08 -10.95 -27.94
CA VAL A 112 7.06 -9.92 -26.89
C VAL A 112 8.25 -10.12 -25.96
N PRO A 113 9.13 -9.13 -25.79
CA PRO A 113 10.25 -9.24 -24.88
C PRO A 113 9.78 -9.19 -23.43
N LEU A 114 10.32 -10.06 -22.58
CA LEU A 114 9.89 -10.21 -21.19
C LEU A 114 10.15 -8.95 -20.35
N TRP A 115 11.13 -8.13 -20.72
CA TRP A 115 11.38 -6.86 -20.05
C TRP A 115 10.13 -5.97 -20.02
N ALA A 116 9.24 -6.02 -21.03
CA ALA A 116 8.03 -5.20 -21.04
C ALA A 116 7.13 -5.50 -19.83
N SER A 117 6.97 -6.78 -19.50
CA SER A 117 6.23 -7.23 -18.32
C SER A 117 6.93 -6.83 -17.03
N PHE A 118 8.26 -6.95 -16.97
CA PHE A 118 9.03 -6.61 -15.77
C PHE A 118 9.06 -5.10 -15.49
N PHE A 119 9.14 -4.25 -16.51
CA PHE A 119 9.03 -2.80 -16.36
C PHE A 119 7.65 -2.39 -15.82
N ALA A 120 6.57 -3.07 -16.24
CA ALA A 120 5.26 -2.87 -15.63
C ALA A 120 5.23 -3.33 -14.15
N GLY A 121 5.91 -4.44 -13.83
CA GLY A 121 6.16 -4.86 -12.45
C GLY A 121 6.85 -3.78 -11.60
N LEU A 122 7.89 -3.14 -12.14
CA LEU A 122 8.56 -1.99 -11.49
C LEU A 122 7.62 -0.81 -11.29
N GLY A 123 6.84 -0.43 -12.32
CA GLY A 123 5.87 0.65 -12.24
C GLY A 123 4.83 0.43 -11.14
N SER A 124 4.33 -0.80 -11.02
CA SER A 124 3.37 -1.16 -9.97
C SER A 124 3.98 -1.12 -8.57
N SER A 125 5.27 -1.43 -8.44
CA SER A 125 6.01 -1.33 -7.17
C SER A 125 6.17 0.13 -6.74
N ALA A 126 6.47 1.02 -7.70
CA ALA A 126 6.47 2.46 -7.48
C ALA A 126 5.07 2.99 -7.10
N GLN A 127 4.00 2.45 -7.69
CA GLN A 127 2.63 2.78 -7.29
C GLN A 127 2.33 2.39 -5.84
N ILE A 128 2.82 1.24 -5.37
CA ILE A 128 2.65 0.82 -3.97
C ILE A 128 3.36 1.79 -3.03
N LEU A 129 4.62 2.13 -3.31
CA LEU A 129 5.40 3.06 -2.48
C LEU A 129 4.78 4.45 -2.42
N THR A 130 4.39 5.00 -3.57
CA THR A 130 3.71 6.30 -3.65
C THR A 130 2.35 6.30 -2.94
N GLY A 131 1.61 5.18 -3.03
CA GLY A 131 0.36 5.01 -2.30
C GLY A 131 0.52 5.01 -0.78
N VAL A 132 1.59 4.38 -0.27
CA VAL A 132 1.92 4.41 1.17
C VAL A 132 2.34 5.82 1.60
N ALA A 133 3.19 6.49 0.80
CA ALA A 133 3.62 7.85 1.08
C ALA A 133 2.43 8.85 1.10
N ASP A 134 1.49 8.75 0.15
CA ASP A 134 0.29 9.59 0.12
C ASP A 134 -0.62 9.33 1.33
N ASP A 135 -0.78 8.07 1.74
CA ASP A 135 -1.55 7.71 2.93
C ASP A 135 -0.93 8.26 4.22
N LEU A 136 0.39 8.15 4.36
CA LEU A 136 1.12 8.72 5.49
C LEU A 136 1.03 10.26 5.51
N ARG A 137 1.17 10.91 4.35
CA ARG A 137 1.06 12.37 4.23
C ARG A 137 -0.35 12.87 4.56
N ARG A 138 -1.41 12.18 4.10
CA ARG A 138 -2.80 12.65 4.26
C ARG A 138 -3.42 12.27 5.59
N TYR A 139 -3.12 11.06 6.09
CA TYR A 139 -3.84 10.47 7.24
C TYR A 139 -2.92 10.15 8.42
N GLY A 140 -1.59 10.25 8.25
CA GLY A 140 -0.62 9.88 9.27
C GLY A 140 -0.59 8.37 9.58
N LEU A 141 -1.19 7.54 8.71
CA LEU A 141 -1.24 6.08 8.80
C LEU A 141 -1.57 5.45 7.44
N ALA A 142 -1.14 4.20 7.23
CA ALA A 142 -1.43 3.44 6.03
C ALA A 142 -2.87 2.87 6.09
N SER A 143 -3.73 3.27 5.16
CA SER A 143 -5.19 3.02 5.26
C SER A 143 -5.75 2.28 4.05
N ARG A 144 -5.19 2.48 2.87
CA ARG A 144 -5.85 2.12 1.59
C ARG A 144 -5.50 0.77 1.00
N TYR A 145 -4.76 -0.09 1.68
CA TYR A 145 -4.29 -1.33 1.05
C TYR A 145 -4.32 -2.54 1.99
N LYS A 146 -5.13 -3.54 1.60
CA LYS A 146 -5.16 -4.87 2.22
C LYS A 146 -3.93 -5.65 1.74
N ARG A 147 -3.27 -6.38 2.66
CA ARG A 147 -1.99 -7.09 2.41
C ARG A 147 -1.94 -7.91 1.11
N LEU A 148 -3.03 -8.59 0.76
CA LEU A 148 -3.14 -9.41 -0.45
C LEU A 148 -2.95 -8.64 -1.76
N TRP A 149 -3.31 -7.36 -1.81
CA TRP A 149 -3.19 -6.58 -3.04
C TRP A 149 -1.74 -6.16 -3.32
N TYR A 150 -0.85 -6.15 -2.32
CA TYR A 150 0.56 -5.81 -2.56
C TYR A 150 1.30 -6.87 -3.38
N THR A 151 0.86 -8.13 -3.34
CA THR A 151 1.44 -9.22 -4.12
C THR A 151 0.70 -9.44 -5.44
N ALA A 152 -0.62 -9.22 -5.46
CA ALA A 152 -1.42 -9.39 -6.67
C ALA A 152 -1.21 -8.25 -7.70
N ILE A 153 -1.05 -7.00 -7.24
CA ILE A 153 -0.89 -5.83 -8.14
C ILE A 153 0.32 -5.99 -9.08
N PRO A 154 1.52 -6.38 -8.60
CA PRO A 154 2.66 -6.57 -9.47
C PRO A 154 2.51 -7.69 -10.50
N LEU A 155 1.82 -8.78 -10.14
CA LEU A 155 1.54 -9.87 -11.08
C LEU A 155 0.54 -9.44 -12.16
N LEU A 156 -0.52 -8.73 -11.78
CA LEU A 156 -1.48 -8.18 -12.74
C LEU A 156 -0.83 -7.12 -13.64
N ALA A 157 0.08 -6.32 -13.08
CA ALA A 157 0.83 -5.33 -13.84
C ALA A 157 1.68 -5.96 -14.93
N MET A 158 2.28 -7.14 -14.68
CA MET A 158 3.02 -7.88 -15.72
C MET A 158 2.13 -8.20 -16.92
N VAL A 159 0.90 -8.68 -16.68
CA VAL A 159 -0.06 -9.00 -17.74
C VAL A 159 -0.42 -7.74 -18.53
N PHE A 160 -0.70 -6.62 -17.86
CA PHE A 160 -1.00 -5.37 -18.55
C PHE A 160 0.20 -4.84 -19.33
N GLY A 161 1.43 -4.96 -18.81
CA GLY A 161 2.65 -4.59 -19.51
C GLY A 161 2.85 -5.41 -20.79
N TYR A 162 2.60 -6.72 -20.72
CA TYR A 162 2.63 -7.61 -21.88
C TYR A 162 1.62 -7.18 -22.96
N MET A 163 0.38 -6.91 -22.56
CA MET A 163 -0.69 -6.48 -23.48
C MET A 163 -0.38 -5.13 -24.12
N VAL A 164 0.15 -4.18 -23.36
CA VAL A 164 0.51 -2.86 -23.89
C VAL A 164 1.66 -2.94 -24.88
N TYR A 165 2.63 -3.83 -24.68
CA TYR A 165 3.66 -4.07 -25.69
C TYR A 165 3.05 -4.60 -26.99
N LEU A 166 2.12 -5.56 -26.92
CA LEU A 166 1.44 -6.06 -28.12
C LEU A 166 0.69 -4.96 -28.86
N LEU A 167 -0.02 -4.08 -28.14
CA LEU A 167 -0.75 -2.96 -28.75
C LEU A 167 0.18 -1.95 -29.43
N LEU A 168 1.35 -1.68 -28.85
CA LEU A 168 2.34 -0.74 -29.41
C LEU A 168 3.20 -1.37 -30.52
N GLY A 169 3.43 -2.69 -30.45
CA GLY A 169 4.19 -3.46 -31.43
C GLY A 169 3.35 -3.87 -32.64
N SER A 170 2.03 -3.99 -32.48
CA SER A 170 1.11 -3.98 -33.60
C SER A 170 1.06 -2.55 -34.16
N ASP A 171 1.17 -2.38 -35.48
CA ASP A 171 1.05 -1.09 -36.20
C ASP A 171 -0.26 -0.30 -35.92
N LEU A 172 -1.14 -0.83 -35.07
CA LEU A 172 -2.40 -0.24 -34.60
C LEU A 172 -2.23 1.15 -33.96
N VAL A 173 -1.08 1.43 -33.33
CA VAL A 173 -0.78 2.74 -32.71
C VAL A 173 0.30 3.47 -33.50
N GLY A 174 0.18 3.54 -34.83
CA GLY A 174 0.89 4.53 -35.68
C GLY A 174 2.40 4.64 -35.44
N ALA A 175 3.05 3.57 -34.99
CA ALA A 175 4.43 3.59 -34.56
C ALA A 175 5.37 3.07 -35.65
N GLY A 176 5.05 3.33 -36.92
CA GLY A 176 5.84 2.94 -38.10
C GLY A 176 7.26 3.54 -38.13
N GLY A 177 8.17 2.94 -37.38
CA GLY A 177 9.59 3.26 -37.34
C GLY A 177 10.34 2.26 -36.46
N ASN A 178 11.57 1.93 -36.85
CA ASN A 178 12.42 0.90 -36.23
C ASN A 178 12.26 0.82 -34.70
N MET A 179 11.74 -0.30 -34.20
CA MET A 179 11.46 -0.56 -32.78
C MET A 179 12.68 -0.30 -31.86
N HIS A 180 13.90 -0.42 -32.40
CA HIS A 180 15.14 -0.12 -31.68
C HIS A 180 15.31 1.36 -31.30
N SER A 181 14.83 2.32 -32.10
CA SER A 181 14.93 3.75 -31.77
C SER A 181 13.87 4.22 -30.76
N LYS A 182 12.84 3.40 -30.51
CA LYS A 182 11.72 3.68 -29.60
C LYS A 182 11.74 2.86 -28.31
N SER A 183 12.79 2.06 -28.08
CA SER A 183 12.92 1.15 -26.93
C SER A 183 12.62 1.84 -25.59
N PHE A 184 13.21 3.02 -25.35
CA PHE A 184 12.99 3.79 -24.13
C PHE A 184 11.52 4.23 -23.95
N THR A 185 10.88 4.70 -25.02
CA THR A 185 9.47 5.11 -24.99
C THR A 185 8.57 3.92 -24.65
N VAL A 186 8.83 2.75 -25.24
CA VAL A 186 8.06 1.53 -24.94
C VAL A 186 8.29 1.06 -23.49
N MET A 187 9.53 1.10 -22.99
CA MET A 187 9.84 0.84 -21.57
C MET A 187 9.08 1.77 -20.63
N PHE A 188 9.06 3.07 -20.95
CA PHE A 188 8.36 4.07 -20.16
C PHE A 188 6.85 3.84 -20.16
N VAL A 189 6.25 3.51 -21.30
CA VAL A 189 4.81 3.22 -21.39
C VAL A 189 4.47 1.93 -20.64
N CYS A 190 5.30 0.89 -20.70
CA CYS A 190 5.13 -0.33 -19.90
C CYS A 190 5.20 -0.01 -18.39
N PHE A 191 6.16 0.81 -17.97
CA PHE A 191 6.27 1.28 -16.59
C PHE A 191 5.02 2.06 -16.16
N LEU A 192 4.56 3.03 -16.96
CA LEU A 192 3.36 3.81 -16.66
C LEU A 192 2.11 2.93 -16.58
N THR A 193 1.99 1.94 -17.46
CA THR A 193 0.91 0.96 -17.42
C THR A 193 0.92 0.21 -16.09
N GLY A 194 2.09 -0.26 -15.68
CA GLY A 194 2.32 -0.84 -14.37
C GLY A 194 1.90 0.08 -13.23
N PHE A 195 2.32 1.34 -13.29
CA PHE A 195 1.98 2.37 -12.30
C PHE A 195 0.49 2.70 -12.25
N LEU A 196 -0.25 2.54 -13.34
CA LEU A 196 -1.69 2.81 -13.40
C LEU A 196 -2.56 1.57 -13.11
N THR A 197 -1.95 0.40 -12.91
CA THR A 197 -2.64 -0.88 -12.72
C THR A 197 -3.76 -0.83 -11.69
N LYS A 198 -3.52 -0.32 -10.47
CA LYS A 198 -4.59 -0.21 -9.45
C LYS A 198 -5.75 0.69 -9.89
N TRP A 199 -5.45 1.79 -10.59
CA TRP A 199 -6.48 2.69 -11.08
C TRP A 199 -7.35 2.01 -12.14
N LEU A 200 -6.72 1.26 -13.05
CA LEU A 200 -7.39 0.49 -14.08
C LEU A 200 -8.30 -0.57 -13.45
N ILE A 201 -7.79 -1.37 -12.50
CA ILE A 201 -8.58 -2.37 -11.76
C ILE A 201 -9.80 -1.73 -11.08
N ASN A 202 -9.62 -0.59 -10.43
CA ASN A 202 -10.72 0.12 -9.77
C ASN A 202 -11.76 0.70 -10.75
N ARG A 203 -11.37 1.00 -11.98
CA ARG A 203 -12.30 1.45 -13.03
C ARG A 203 -13.07 0.26 -13.61
N LEU A 204 -12.37 -0.81 -13.96
CA LEU A 204 -12.98 -2.05 -14.46
C LEU A 204 -13.95 -2.66 -13.45
N SER A 205 -13.58 -2.69 -12.17
CA SER A 205 -14.46 -3.20 -11.11
C SER A 205 -15.72 -2.35 -10.90
N ARG A 206 -15.70 -1.06 -11.23
CA ARG A 206 -16.90 -0.21 -11.17
C ARG A 206 -17.82 -0.50 -12.34
N LEU A 207 -17.26 -0.51 -13.56
CA LEU A 207 -18.01 -0.84 -14.77
C LEU A 207 -18.68 -2.22 -14.68
N SER A 208 -17.99 -3.23 -14.14
CA SER A 208 -18.55 -4.57 -13.96
C SER A 208 -19.71 -4.65 -12.95
N ARG A 209 -19.88 -3.67 -12.05
CA ARG A 209 -21.03 -3.64 -11.11
C ARG A 209 -22.22 -2.90 -11.70
N ASP A 210 -21.99 -2.09 -12.72
CA ASP A 210 -22.99 -1.29 -13.41
C ASP A 210 -23.56 -2.03 -14.65
N ILE A 211 -23.09 -3.26 -14.93
CA ILE A 211 -23.60 -4.22 -15.93
C ILE A 211 -24.33 -5.33 -15.18
#